data_AF-A0A2E7DMW5-F1
#
_entry.id   AF-A0A2E7DMW5-F1
#
_cell.length_a   1.000
_cell.length_b   1.000
_cell.length_c   1.000
_cell.angle_alpha   90.00
_cell.angle_beta   90.00
_cell.angle_gamma   90.00
#
_symmetry.space_group_name_H-M   'P 1'
#
loop_
_entity.id
_entity.type
_entity.pdbx_description
1 polymer ?
#
loop_
_entity_poly.entity_id
_entity_poly.type
_entity_poly.pdbx_seq_one_letter_code
_entity_poly.pdbx_strand_id
1 'polypeptide(L)' 'MSIGLVGRKSGMTRVFTEEGNSVPVTVVQVQPNRVTQIKTPELDGYSAIQVTTGVRKSSHVTKAAAGHFAKANIE' A
#
# COMPACT_ATOMS: atom_id res chain seq x y z
N MET A 1 -14.58 -2.49 9.83
CA MET A 1 -13.64 -1.81 8.93
C MET A 1 -12.84 -2.87 8.19
N SER A 2 -12.85 -2.85 6.86
CA SER A 2 -11.97 -3.70 6.05
C SER A 2 -10.59 -3.07 5.96
N ILE A 3 -9.52 -3.87 6.09
CA ILE A 3 -8.14 -3.41 5.90
C ILE A 3 -7.94 -3.13 4.40
N GLY A 4 -7.59 -1.87 4.07
CA GLY A 4 -7.22 -1.47 2.71
C GLY A 4 -5.79 -1.87 2.37
N LEU A 5 -5.50 -2.04 1.08
CA LEU A 5 -4.17 -2.37 0.57
C LEU A 5 -3.70 -1.29 -0.42
N VAL A 6 -2.40 -1.00 -0.42
CA VAL A 6 -1.77 -0.19 -1.46
C VAL A 6 -1.27 -1.11 -2.56
N GLY A 7 -1.75 -0.86 -3.79
CA GLY A 7 -1.33 -1.56 -4.99
C GLY A 7 -0.98 -0.59 -6.11
N ARG A 8 -0.18 -1.07 -7.07
CA ARG A 8 0.19 -0.33 -8.29
C ARG A 8 -0.61 -0.85 -9.47
N LYS A 9 -1.19 0.04 -10.28
CA LYS A 9 -1.80 -0.35 -11.57
C LYS A 9 -0.71 -0.94 -12.48
N SER A 10 -0.82 -2.23 -12.78
CA SER A 10 0.11 -2.94 -13.67
C SER A 10 -0.32 -2.85 -15.12
N GLY A 11 -1.62 -2.72 -15.38
CA GLY A 11 -2.15 -2.66 -16.73
C GLY A 11 -3.63 -3.00 -16.78
N MET A 12 -4.14 -3.18 -17.99
CA MET A 12 -5.51 -3.61 -18.25
C MET A 12 -5.48 -4.81 -19.20
N THR A 13 -6.37 -5.76 -18.98
CA THR A 13 -6.55 -6.94 -19.83
C THR A 13 -8.03 -7.28 -19.89
N ARG A 14 -8.38 -8.43 -20.46
CA ARG A 14 -9.74 -8.97 -20.44
C ARG A 14 -9.74 -10.39 -19.92
N VAL A 15 -10.80 -10.75 -19.21
CA VAL A 15 -11.07 -12.13 -18.77
C VAL A 15 -12.31 -12.60 -19.52
N PHE A 16 -12.28 -13.84 -19.99
CA PHE A 16 -13.46 -14.48 -20.55
C PHE A 16 -14.19 -15.24 -19.44
N THR A 17 -15.48 -14.99 -19.31
CA THR A 17 -16.37 -15.75 -18.43
C THR A 17 -16.65 -17.13 -19.03
N GLU A 18 -17.16 -18.06 -18.23
CA GLU A 18 -17.53 -19.40 -18.69
C GLU A 18 -18.61 -19.37 -19.79
N GLU A 19 -19.46 -18.34 -19.79
CA GLU A 19 -20.48 -18.08 -20.80
C GLU A 19 -19.93 -17.44 -22.10
N GLY A 20 -18.61 -17.20 -22.18
CA GLY A 20 -17.94 -16.61 -23.34
C GLY A 20 -17.90 -15.08 -23.37
N ASN A 21 -18.53 -14.39 -22.40
CA ASN A 21 -18.51 -12.92 -22.33
C ASN A 21 -17.09 -12.41 -22.02
N SER A 22 -16.66 -11.34 -22.70
CA SER A 22 -15.36 -10.70 -22.51
C SER A 22 -15.46 -9.48 -21.60
N VAL A 23 -14.85 -9.56 -20.41
CA VAL A 23 -14.91 -8.51 -19.38
C VAL A 23 -13.57 -7.79 -19.29
N PRO A 24 -13.49 -6.46 -19.52
CA PRO A 24 -12.27 -5.71 -19.33
C PRO A 24 -11.97 -5.55 -17.82
N VAL A 25 -10.73 -5.81 -17.43
CA VAL A 25 -10.28 -5.77 -16.04
C VAL A 25 -8.97 -4.97 -15.90
N THR A 26 -8.75 -4.41 -14.72
CA THR A 26 -7.48 -3.76 -14.36
C THR A 26 -6.66 -4.71 -13.48
N VAL A 27 -5.41 -4.94 -13.86
CA VAL A 27 -4.47 -5.71 -13.05
C VAL A 27 -3.81 -4.76 -12.05
N VAL A 28 -4.02 -5.04 -10.75
CA VAL A 28 -3.38 -4.32 -9.65
C VAL A 28 -2.29 -5.22 -9.06
N GLN A 29 -1.04 -4.80 -9.17
CA GLN A 29 0.08 -5.48 -8.54
C GLN A 29 0.17 -5.03 -7.08
N VAL A 30 0.16 -5.99 -6.16
CA VAL A 30 0.31 -5.74 -4.73
C VAL A 30 1.64 -6.34 -4.28
N GLN A 31 2.52 -5.48 -3.76
CA GLN A 31 3.73 -5.90 -3.05
C GLN A 31 3.43 -6.00 -1.55
N PRO A 32 4.31 -6.63 -0.74
CA PRO A 32 4.12 -6.66 0.72
C PRO A 32 3.85 -5.26 1.27
N ASN A 33 2.72 -5.12 1.96
CA ASN A 33 2.28 -3.89 2.60
C ASN A 33 2.72 -3.95 4.07
N ARG A 34 3.36 -2.88 4.57
CA ARG A 34 3.87 -2.79 5.94
C ARG A 34 3.22 -1.62 6.66
N VAL A 35 2.84 -1.82 7.91
CA VAL A 35 2.25 -0.76 8.75
C VAL A 35 3.37 0.12 9.29
N THR A 36 3.34 1.42 8.97
CA THR A 36 4.35 2.38 9.46
C THR A 36 3.90 3.10 10.72
N GLN A 37 2.59 3.33 10.87
CA GLN A 37 2.02 4.01 12.03
C GLN A 37 0.58 3.58 12.26
N ILE A 38 0.21 3.39 13.53
CA ILE A 38 -1.17 3.26 13.97
C ILE A 38 -1.57 4.60 14.59
N LYS A 39 -2.66 5.18 14.10
CA LYS A 39 -3.20 6.44 14.58
C LYS A 39 -4.40 6.18 15.46
N THR A 40 -4.41 6.77 16.65
CA THR A 40 -5.50 6.61 17.62
C THR A 40 -6.19 7.94 17.88
N PRO A 41 -7.48 7.93 18.29
CA PRO A 41 -8.21 9.15 18.60
C PRO A 41 -7.52 10.04 19.64
N GLU A 42 -6.83 9.45 20.62
CA GLU A 42 -6.20 10.17 21.74
C GLU A 42 -4.96 10.95 21.30
N LEU A 43 -4.20 10.43 20.34
CA LEU A 43 -2.95 11.03 19.88
C LEU A 43 -3.12 11.85 18.60
N ASP A 44 -3.99 11.39 17.68
CA ASP A 44 -4.12 11.94 16.34
C ASP A 44 -5.49 12.56 16.05
N GLY A 45 -6.48 12.42 16.95
CA GLY A 45 -7.84 12.93 16.77
C GLY A 45 -8.73 12.06 15.87
N TYR A 46 -8.23 10.92 15.38
CA TYR A 46 -8.98 9.94 14.59
C TYR A 46 -8.31 8.56 14.58
N SER A 47 -9.07 7.52 14.21
CA SER A 47 -8.57 6.16 14.05
C SER A 47 -8.16 5.89 12.60
N ALA A 48 -6.90 5.56 12.36
CA ALA A 48 -6.42 5.16 11.04
C ALA A 48 -5.15 4.28 11.10
N ILE A 49 -4.84 3.62 9.98
CA ILE A 49 -3.60 2.85 9.82
C ILE A 49 -2.84 3.44 8.62
N GLN A 50 -1.59 3.81 8.83
CA GLN A 50 -0.68 4.21 7.77
C GLN A 50 0.08 2.98 7.26
N VAL A 51 0.02 2.77 5.96
CA VAL A 51 0.60 1.61 5.28
C VAL A 51 1.56 2.09 4.18
N THR A 52 2.68 1.38 4.01
CA THR A 52 3.63 1.59 2.92
C THR A 52 3.87 0.30 2.14
N THR A 53 4.39 0.42 0.91
CA THR A 53 4.79 -0.71 0.09
C THR A 53 5.96 -0.32 -0.83
N GLY A 54 6.60 -1.33 -1.42
CA GLY A 54 7.79 -1.15 -2.25
C GLY A 54 9.06 -0.91 -1.46
N VAL A 55 10.14 -0.62 -2.17
CA VAL A 55 11.48 -0.38 -1.62
C VAL A 55 12.06 0.87 -2.29
N ARG A 56 12.74 1.71 -1.51
CA ARG A 56 13.44 2.89 -2.00
C ARG A 56 14.86 2.90 -1.44
N LYS A 57 15.85 3.24 -2.27
CA LYS A 57 17.24 3.36 -1.80
C LYS A 57 17.32 4.41 -0.68
N SER A 58 18.07 4.12 0.38
CA SER A 58 18.25 5.01 1.53
C SER A 58 18.75 6.40 1.14
N SER A 59 19.63 6.48 0.13
CA SER A 59 20.12 7.76 -0.42
C SER A 59 19.04 8.64 -1.05
N HIS A 60 17.89 8.05 -1.42
CA HIS A 60 16.77 8.78 -2.01
C HIS A 60 15.69 9.12 -0.97
N VAL A 61 15.91 8.81 0.31
CA VAL A 61 14.96 9.07 1.41
C VAL A 61 15.47 10.25 2.24
N THR A 62 14.58 11.16 2.60
CA THR A 62 14.93 12.30 3.47
C THR A 62 15.21 11.81 4.90
N LYS A 63 16.07 12.51 5.65
CA LYS A 63 16.40 12.12 7.04
C LYS A 63 15.16 11.98 7.94
N ALA A 64 14.17 12.86 7.76
CA ALA A 64 12.91 12.79 8.51
C ALA A 64 12.10 11.52 8.19
N ALA A 65 11.97 11.16 6.92
CA ALA A 65 11.26 9.94 6.52
C ALA A 65 12.01 8.68 6.95
N ALA A 66 13.34 8.66 6.86
CA ALA A 66 14.16 7.55 7.34
C ALA A 66 13.97 7.32 8.84
N GLY A 67 13.97 8.38 9.66
CA GLY A 67 13.69 8.28 11.09
C GLY A 67 12.27 7.79 11.40
N HIS A 68 11.28 8.14 10.56
CA HIS A 68 9.91 7.63 10.69
C HIS A 68 9.84 6.13 10.40
N PHE A 69 10.46 5.64 9.31
CA PHE A 69 10.46 4.21 8.97
C PHE A 69 11.27 3.38 9.96
N ALA A 70 12.39 3.89 10.46
CA ALA A 70 13.20 3.23 11.47
C ALA A 70 12.43 2.95 12.76
N LYS A 71 11.54 3.86 13.20
CA LYS A 71 10.68 3.64 14.37
C LYS A 71 9.74 2.44 14.20
N ALA A 72 9.38 2.12 12.96
CA ALA A 72 8.53 0.99 12.61
C ALA A 72 9.33 -0.26 12.18
N ASN A 73 10.67 -0.22 12.27
CA ASN A 73 11.57 -1.27 11.75
C ASN A 73 11.38 -1.55 10.25
N ILE A 74 11.22 -0.49 9.46
CA ILE A 74 11.06 -0.53 8.00
C ILE A 74 12.21 0.27 7.36
N GLU A 75 12.69 -0.21 6.21
CA GLU A 75 13.77 0.41 5.41
C GLU A 75 13.25 0.92 4.06
#